data_AF-A0A932TPX4-F1
#
_entry.id   AF-A0A932TPX4-F1
#
_cell.length_a   1.000
_cell.length_b   1.000
_cell.length_c   1.000
_cell.angle_alpha   90.00
_cell.angle_beta   90.00
_cell.angle_gamma   90.00
#
_symmetry.space_group_name_H-M   'P 1'
#
loop_
_entity.id
_entity.type
_entity.pdbx_description
1 polymer ?
#
loop_
_entity_poly.entity_id
_entity_poly.type
_entity_poly.pdbx_seq_one_letter_code
_entity_poly.pdbx_strand_id
1 'polypeptide(L)'
;MGSLAGRRIRVDGRARIGYNQGGMRRRLDERERSRPPLAPEAIRAAVAAQFAGDGRVTAVALFGSYVRDRVRGRSDVDLGVLLARGAAPPSLLDLRGEWEEALSRRLGGYPVDVVLLPQASLLLRHAISREGRVLLEREEGAWQMFRRRTRGEWRDRAHVRERYWRRFLQRWEEIGFGERERSHPAAPDTM
;
A
#
# COMPACT_ATOMS: atom_id res chain seq x y z
N MET A 1 45.20 42.73 41.83
CA MET A 1 46.07 42.55 40.64
C MET A 1 46.16 41.07 40.37
N GLY A 2 45.76 40.45 39.27
CA GLY A 2 45.24 40.86 37.98
C GLY A 2 45.35 39.65 37.04
N SER A 3 44.22 39.25 36.45
CA SER A 3 44.06 38.57 35.15
C SER A 3 44.85 37.29 34.82
N LEU A 4 44.11 36.19 34.59
CA LEU A 4 44.48 35.18 33.58
C LEU A 4 43.31 34.96 32.61
N ALA A 5 43.55 35.44 31.39
CA ALA A 5 42.64 35.52 30.28
C ALA A 5 42.24 34.15 29.71
N GLY A 6 40.95 34.06 29.35
CA GLY A 6 40.33 32.92 28.68
C GLY A 6 40.98 32.56 27.35
N ARG A 7 41.14 31.25 27.13
CA ARG A 7 41.60 30.69 25.86
C ARG A 7 40.37 30.21 25.07
N ARG A 8 40.03 30.94 24.00
CA ARG A 8 38.99 30.59 23.03
C ARG A 8 39.36 29.30 22.29
N ILE A 9 38.47 28.31 22.29
CA ILE A 9 38.54 27.15 21.40
C ILE A 9 37.91 27.54 20.07
N ARG A 10 38.71 27.56 18.99
CA ARG A 10 38.20 27.55 17.61
C ARG A 10 37.88 26.10 17.26
N VAL A 11 36.65 25.84 16.83
CA VAL A 11 36.26 24.58 16.21
C VAL A 11 36.25 24.85 14.71
N ASP A 12 37.31 24.40 14.01
CA ASP A 12 37.35 24.46 12.56
C ASP A 12 36.92 23.11 11.99
N GLY A 13 35.98 23.17 11.05
CA GLY A 13 35.26 22.02 10.53
C GLY A 13 36.02 21.27 9.45
N ARG A 14 35.50 20.06 9.18
CA ARG A 14 35.79 19.14 8.07
C ARG A 14 36.91 18.12 8.30
N ALA A 15 36.51 16.94 8.79
CA ALA A 15 37.02 15.68 8.22
C ALA A 15 36.06 14.50 8.46
N ARG A 16 35.60 13.93 7.34
CA ARG A 16 35.33 12.50 7.09
C ARG A 16 34.16 11.85 7.82
N ILE A 17 33.00 11.86 7.14
CA ILE A 17 31.97 10.83 7.30
C ILE A 17 32.09 9.86 6.11
N GLY A 18 32.81 8.76 6.31
CA GLY A 18 32.78 7.61 5.41
C GLY A 18 31.93 6.51 6.02
N TYR A 19 30.61 6.59 5.89
CA TYR A 19 29.74 5.48 6.25
C TYR A 19 29.78 4.42 5.14
N ASN A 20 30.64 3.42 5.33
CA ASN A 20 30.63 2.17 4.57
C ASN A 20 29.37 1.35 4.94
N GLN A 21 28.23 1.68 4.34
CA GLN A 21 26.92 1.02 4.58
C GLN A 21 26.47 0.13 3.41
N GLY A 22 27.34 -0.14 2.44
CA GLY A 22 27.00 -0.89 1.22
C GLY A 22 27.05 -2.41 1.35
N GLY A 23 27.83 -2.95 2.28
CA GLY A 23 28.13 -4.39 2.34
C GLY A 23 27.16 -5.25 3.15
N MET A 24 26.57 -4.71 4.23
CA MET A 24 25.78 -5.48 5.19
C MET A 24 24.29 -5.58 4.81
N ARG A 25 23.75 -4.55 4.14
CA ARG A 25 22.35 -4.51 3.70
C ARG A 25 22.02 -5.54 2.62
N ARG A 26 22.96 -5.82 1.69
CA ARG A 26 22.73 -6.79 0.60
C ARG A 26 22.44 -8.22 1.08
N ARG A 27 23.09 -8.66 2.16
CA ARG A 27 22.94 -10.05 2.66
C ARG A 27 21.66 -10.27 3.48
N LEU A 28 21.10 -9.23 4.10
CA LEU A 28 19.81 -9.31 4.80
C LEU A 28 18.65 -9.29 3.78
N ASP A 29 18.74 -8.41 2.78
CA ASP A 29 17.78 -8.31 1.67
C ASP A 29 17.61 -9.63 0.89
N GLU A 30 18.70 -10.37 0.63
CA GLU A 30 18.66 -11.64 -0.10
C GLU A 30 18.01 -12.78 0.70
N ARG A 31 18.17 -12.80 2.03
CA ARG A 31 17.51 -13.78 2.92
C ARG A 31 16.03 -13.48 3.14
N GLU A 32 15.65 -12.20 3.12
CA GLU A 32 14.25 -11.78 3.24
C GLU A 32 13.47 -11.96 1.93
N ARG A 33 14.10 -11.76 0.76
CA ARG A 33 13.50 -12.01 -0.57
C ARG A 33 13.33 -13.48 -0.91
N SER A 34 14.01 -14.38 -0.20
CA SER A 34 13.93 -15.84 -0.40
C SER A 34 12.86 -16.54 0.45
N ARG A 35 12.13 -15.80 1.30
CA ARG A 35 11.01 -16.37 2.06
C ARG A 35 9.84 -16.68 1.12
N PRO A 36 9.21 -17.86 1.19
CA PRO A 36 8.13 -18.23 0.28
C PRO A 36 6.93 -17.30 0.43
N PRO A 37 6.15 -17.09 -0.64
CA PRO A 37 4.89 -16.35 -0.55
C PRO A 37 3.91 -17.03 0.42
N LEU A 38 3.07 -16.23 1.08
CA LEU A 38 2.06 -16.75 1.99
C LEU A 38 0.96 -17.49 1.22
N ALA A 39 0.49 -18.61 1.78
CA ALA A 39 -0.68 -19.29 1.27
C ALA A 39 -1.93 -18.38 1.45
N PRO A 40 -2.81 -18.25 0.44
CA PRO A 40 -4.04 -17.45 0.57
C PRO A 40 -4.91 -17.83 1.77
N GLU A 41 -4.88 -19.10 2.19
CA GLU A 41 -5.61 -19.64 3.35
C GLU A 41 -5.07 -19.06 4.66
N ALA A 42 -3.75 -18.91 4.78
CA ALA A 42 -3.12 -18.29 5.95
C ALA A 42 -3.49 -16.81 6.05
N ILE A 43 -3.54 -16.10 4.91
CA ILE A 43 -3.99 -14.70 4.86
C ILE A 43 -5.45 -14.61 5.29
N ARG A 44 -6.32 -15.47 4.74
CA ARG A 44 -7.75 -15.53 5.11
C ARG A 44 -7.92 -15.78 6.61
N ALA A 45 -7.20 -16.74 7.18
CA ALA A 45 -7.28 -17.06 8.60
C ALA A 45 -6.82 -15.89 9.49
N ALA A 46 -5.72 -15.21 9.13
CA ALA A 46 -5.24 -14.04 9.84
C ALA A 46 -6.24 -12.87 9.78
N VAL A 47 -6.83 -12.61 8.62
CA VAL A 47 -7.87 -11.58 8.41
C VAL A 47 -9.11 -11.92 9.24
N ALA A 48 -9.59 -13.16 9.18
CA ALA A 48 -10.74 -13.60 9.97
C ALA A 48 -10.49 -13.42 11.47
N ALA A 49 -9.32 -13.85 11.97
CA ALA A 49 -8.95 -13.71 13.38
C ALA A 49 -8.79 -12.25 13.82
N GLN A 50 -8.18 -11.41 12.98
CA GLN A 50 -7.97 -10.00 13.31
C GLN A 50 -9.28 -9.23 13.41
N PHE A 51 -10.19 -9.48 12.46
CA PHE A 51 -11.43 -8.72 12.37
C PHE A 51 -12.62 -9.40 13.04
N ALA A 52 -12.49 -10.60 13.61
CA ALA A 52 -13.58 -11.43 14.15
C ALA A 52 -14.57 -10.67 15.06
N GLY A 53 -14.11 -9.70 15.84
CA GLY A 53 -14.94 -8.86 16.72
C GLY A 53 -15.08 -7.41 16.30
N ASP A 54 -14.47 -6.98 15.19
CA ASP A 54 -14.49 -5.58 14.77
C ASP A 54 -15.75 -5.27 13.93
N GLY A 55 -16.77 -4.75 14.60
CA GLY A 55 -18.02 -4.32 13.96
C GLY A 55 -17.89 -3.14 13.00
N ARG A 56 -16.71 -2.50 12.94
CA ARG A 56 -16.44 -1.41 11.99
C ARG A 56 -16.11 -1.92 10.60
N VAL A 57 -15.78 -3.20 10.45
CA VAL A 57 -15.36 -3.81 9.17
C VAL A 57 -16.50 -4.61 8.57
N THR A 58 -16.97 -4.20 7.39
CA THR A 58 -18.06 -4.89 6.67
C THR A 58 -17.51 -5.96 5.72
N ALA A 59 -16.41 -5.67 5.03
CA ALA A 59 -15.76 -6.60 4.12
C ALA A 59 -14.26 -6.34 4.01
N VAL A 60 -13.50 -7.38 3.69
CA VAL A 60 -12.06 -7.31 3.41
C VAL A 60 -11.76 -8.11 2.16
N ALA A 61 -10.98 -7.53 1.25
CA ALA A 61 -10.53 -8.20 0.05
C ALA A 61 -9.01 -8.13 -0.09
N LEU A 62 -8.41 -9.24 -0.51
CA LEU A 62 -7.03 -9.30 -0.98
C LEU A 62 -6.96 -8.70 -2.38
N PHE A 63 -5.95 -7.88 -2.66
CA PHE A 63 -5.69 -7.38 -4.01
C PHE A 63 -4.19 -7.41 -4.32
N GLY A 64 -3.80 -6.80 -5.44
CA GLY A 64 -2.39 -6.62 -5.76
C GLY A 64 -1.68 -7.91 -6.18
N SER A 65 -0.44 -8.07 -5.73
CA SER A 65 0.48 -9.10 -6.22
C SER A 65 -0.03 -10.54 -5.99
N TYR A 66 -0.69 -10.77 -4.85
CA TYR A 66 -1.30 -12.05 -4.45
C TYR A 66 -2.52 -12.45 -5.28
N VAL A 67 -3.19 -11.50 -5.91
CA VAL A 67 -4.32 -11.78 -6.79
C VAL A 67 -3.87 -12.04 -8.23
N ARG A 68 -2.80 -11.37 -8.66
CA ARG A 68 -2.29 -11.39 -10.04
C ARG A 68 -1.31 -12.53 -10.31
N ASP A 69 -1.12 -13.46 -9.36
CA ASP A 69 -0.14 -14.55 -9.41
C ASP A 69 1.30 -14.08 -9.74
N ARG A 70 1.63 -12.82 -9.43
CA ARG A 70 2.96 -12.22 -9.62
C ARG A 70 3.75 -12.14 -8.31
N VAL A 71 3.37 -12.95 -7.33
CA VAL A 71 3.98 -12.95 -6.00
C VAL A 71 5.42 -13.45 -6.08
N ARG A 72 6.36 -12.68 -5.51
CA ARG A 72 7.77 -13.04 -5.42
C ARG A 72 8.26 -12.77 -4.00
N GLY A 73 8.88 -13.76 -3.35
CA GLY A 73 9.49 -13.59 -2.03
C GLY A 73 8.53 -13.06 -0.95
N ARG A 74 9.02 -12.15 -0.10
CA ARG A 74 8.26 -11.37 0.90
C ARG A 74 7.44 -10.24 0.25
N SER A 75 6.61 -10.58 -0.73
CA SER A 75 5.66 -9.62 -1.32
C SER A 75 4.71 -9.11 -0.26
N ASP A 76 4.41 -7.80 -0.31
CA ASP A 76 3.46 -7.14 0.58
C ASP A 76 2.05 -7.73 0.39
N VAL A 77 1.34 -7.88 1.50
CA VAL A 77 -0.06 -8.35 1.51
C VAL A 77 -0.97 -7.14 1.43
N ASP A 78 -1.54 -6.89 0.25
CA ASP A 78 -2.40 -5.74 0.00
C ASP A 78 -3.87 -6.05 0.33
N LEU A 79 -4.46 -5.33 1.30
CA LEU A 79 -5.81 -5.58 1.81
C LEU A 79 -6.72 -4.36 1.68
N GLY A 80 -7.82 -4.50 0.95
CA GLY A 80 -8.86 -3.48 0.83
C GLY A 80 -9.92 -3.70 1.90
N VAL A 81 -10.10 -2.74 2.79
CA VAL A 81 -11.06 -2.82 3.91
C VAL A 81 -12.24 -1.89 3.66
N LEU A 82 -13.44 -2.46 3.66
CA LEU A 82 -14.71 -1.75 3.63
C LEU A 82 -15.20 -1.53 5.06
N LEU A 83 -15.48 -0.27 5.40
CA LEU A 83 -15.98 0.12 6.72
C LEU A 83 -17.50 0.19 6.73
N ALA A 84 -18.10 -0.13 7.88
CA ALA A 84 -19.51 0.08 8.14
C ALA A 84 -19.88 1.57 8.03
N ARG A 85 -21.11 1.87 7.61
CA ARG A 85 -21.57 3.26 7.49
C ARG A 85 -21.53 3.95 8.86
N GLY A 86 -20.93 5.14 8.91
CA GLY A 86 -20.81 5.91 10.15
C GLY A 86 -19.71 5.42 11.10
N ALA A 87 -19.01 4.32 10.78
CA ALA A 87 -17.95 3.75 11.61
C ALA A 87 -16.57 4.40 11.37
N ALA A 88 -16.52 5.64 10.89
CA ALA A 88 -15.26 6.37 10.73
C ALA A 88 -14.76 6.83 12.11
N PRO A 89 -13.73 6.19 12.71
CA PRO A 89 -13.12 6.69 13.92
C PRO A 89 -12.54 8.11 13.74
N PRO A 90 -12.30 8.82 14.86
CA PRO A 90 -11.68 10.15 14.86
C PRO A 90 -10.33 10.19 14.13
N SER A 91 -9.55 9.10 14.16
CA SER A 91 -8.30 8.95 13.39
C SER A 91 -8.27 7.62 12.62
N LEU A 92 -8.65 7.69 11.35
CA LEU A 92 -8.58 6.55 10.43
C LEU A 92 -7.14 6.12 10.11
N LEU A 93 -6.18 7.05 10.23
CA LEU A 93 -4.75 6.77 10.01
C LEU A 93 -4.17 5.87 11.12
N ASP A 94 -4.50 6.15 12.38
CA ASP A 94 -4.02 5.37 13.51
C ASP A 94 -4.62 3.96 13.48
N LEU A 95 -5.93 3.85 13.18
CA LEU A 95 -6.61 2.56 13.02
C LEU A 95 -5.99 1.72 11.89
N ARG A 96 -5.64 2.35 10.75
CA ARG A 96 -4.95 1.66 9.66
C ARG A 96 -3.60 1.10 10.14
N GLY A 97 -2.78 1.92 10.81
CA GLY A 97 -1.47 1.49 11.31
C GLY A 97 -1.58 0.35 12.33
N GLU A 98 -2.55 0.41 13.25
CA GLU A 98 -2.83 -0.66 14.20
C GLU A 98 -3.19 -1.98 13.50
N TRP A 99 -4.01 -1.92 12.45
CA TRP A 99 -4.38 -3.09 11.66
C TRP A 99 -3.20 -3.66 10.87
N GLU A 100 -2.41 -2.81 10.22
CA GLU A 100 -1.19 -3.21 9.49
C GLU A 100 -0.21 -3.92 10.42
N GLU A 101 0.07 -3.35 11.60
CA GLU A 101 0.98 -3.95 12.57
C GLU A 101 0.44 -5.28 13.12
N ALA A 102 -0.85 -5.32 13.50
CA ALA A 102 -1.46 -6.53 14.04
C ALA A 102 -1.48 -7.68 13.01
N LEU A 103 -1.84 -7.39 11.76
CA LEU A 103 -1.84 -8.37 10.67
C LEU A 103 -0.42 -8.82 10.32
N SER A 104 0.54 -7.90 10.27
CA SER A 104 1.95 -8.23 10.05
C SER A 104 2.46 -9.20 11.10
N ARG A 105 2.19 -8.96 12.39
CA ARG A 105 2.55 -9.88 13.48
C ARG A 105 1.90 -11.26 13.30
N ARG A 106 0.61 -11.32 12.96
CA ARG A 106 -0.11 -12.58 12.72
C ARG A 106 0.40 -13.36 11.52
N LEU A 107 0.92 -12.66 10.52
CA LEU A 107 1.47 -13.26 9.31
C LEU A 107 2.96 -13.56 9.43
N GLY A 108 3.54 -13.52 10.63
CA GLY A 108 4.95 -13.84 10.84
C GLY A 108 5.91 -12.78 10.32
N GLY A 109 5.48 -11.51 10.35
CA GLY A 109 6.25 -10.33 10.00
C GLY A 109 6.17 -9.92 8.53
N TYR A 110 5.28 -10.49 7.73
CA TYR A 110 5.11 -10.03 6.34
C TYR A 110 4.55 -8.61 6.34
N PRO A 111 5.03 -7.71 5.46
CA PRO A 111 4.46 -6.39 5.34
C PRO A 111 3.01 -6.50 4.86
N VAL A 112 2.16 -5.64 5.42
CA VAL A 112 0.73 -5.57 5.09
C VAL A 112 0.44 -4.11 4.77
N ASP A 113 -0.18 -3.85 3.62
CA ASP A 113 -0.71 -2.54 3.27
C ASP A 113 -2.24 -2.59 3.35
N VAL A 114 -2.80 -1.80 4.27
CA VAL A 114 -4.26 -1.71 4.45
C VAL A 114 -4.78 -0.47 3.75
N VAL A 115 -5.59 -0.68 2.71
CA VAL A 115 -6.29 0.38 2.00
C VAL A 115 -7.72 0.48 2.51
N LEU A 116 -8.04 1.60 3.15
CA LEU A 116 -9.40 1.94 3.55
C LEU A 116 -10.20 2.38 2.32
N LEU A 117 -11.09 1.51 1.84
CA LEU A 117 -11.82 1.72 0.60
C LEU A 117 -12.65 3.01 0.57
N PRO A 118 -13.30 3.47 1.65
CA PRO A 118 -14.02 4.75 1.63
C PRO A 118 -13.14 5.97 1.32
N GLN A 119 -11.85 5.93 1.63
CA GLN A 119 -10.90 7.03 1.42
C GLN A 119 -10.01 6.84 0.18
N ALA A 120 -9.97 5.62 -0.37
CA ALA A 120 -9.15 5.31 -1.51
C ALA A 120 -9.57 6.10 -2.77
N SER A 121 -8.57 6.46 -3.58
CA SER A 121 -8.81 7.11 -4.86
C SER A 121 -9.75 6.27 -5.72
N LEU A 122 -10.56 6.92 -6.56
CA LEU A 122 -11.51 6.20 -7.43
C LEU A 122 -10.79 5.21 -8.37
N LEU A 123 -9.56 5.52 -8.79
CA LEU A 123 -8.71 4.61 -9.57
C LEU A 123 -8.39 3.33 -8.80
N LEU A 124 -7.91 3.47 -7.56
CA LEU A 124 -7.55 2.33 -6.72
C LEU A 124 -8.79 1.51 -6.34
N ARG A 125 -9.89 2.18 -5.95
CA ARG A 125 -11.17 1.51 -5.72
C ARG A 125 -11.62 0.72 -6.95
N HIS A 126 -11.50 1.29 -8.14
CA HIS A 126 -11.90 0.61 -9.37
C HIS A 126 -11.05 -0.64 -9.63
N ALA A 127 -9.73 -0.54 -9.51
CA ALA A 127 -8.81 -1.68 -9.64
C ALA A 127 -9.16 -2.80 -8.64
N ILE A 128 -9.31 -2.45 -7.35
CA ILE A 128 -9.66 -3.39 -6.29
C ILE A 128 -11.05 -4.01 -6.54
N SER A 129 -12.04 -3.22 -6.99
CA SER A 129 -13.38 -3.72 -7.27
C SER A 129 -13.43 -4.73 -8.44
N ARG A 130 -12.47 -4.64 -9.37
CA ARG A 130 -12.38 -5.53 -10.53
C ARG A 130 -11.67 -6.84 -10.18
N GLU A 131 -10.58 -6.75 -9.46
CA GLU A 131 -9.63 -7.86 -9.31
C GLU A 131 -9.63 -8.46 -7.89
N GLY A 132 -10.05 -7.69 -6.87
CA GLY A 132 -9.95 -8.09 -5.48
C GLY A 132 -10.71 -9.38 -5.14
N ARG A 133 -10.08 -10.25 -4.35
CA ARG A 133 -10.63 -11.51 -3.85
C ARG A 133 -11.12 -11.33 -2.42
N VAL A 134 -12.42 -11.53 -2.18
CA VAL A 134 -13.02 -11.36 -0.86
C VAL A 134 -12.51 -12.43 0.11
N LEU A 135 -11.94 -11.96 1.23
CA LEU A 135 -11.46 -12.80 2.33
C LEU A 135 -12.46 -12.87 3.48
N LEU A 136 -13.16 -11.76 3.74
CA LEU A 136 -14.18 -11.61 4.77
C LEU A 136 -15.32 -10.76 4.23
N GLU A 137 -16.55 -11.18 4.45
CA GLU A 137 -17.76 -10.40 4.20
C GLU A 137 -18.74 -10.69 5.33
N ARG A 138 -19.14 -9.65 6.07
CA ARG A 138 -20.07 -9.77 7.20
C ARG A 138 -21.52 -9.56 6.82
N GLU A 139 -21.73 -8.57 5.97
CA GLU A 139 -23.04 -8.23 5.43
C GLU A 139 -23.09 -8.79 4.00
N GLU A 140 -24.02 -9.70 3.78
CA GLU A 140 -24.21 -10.32 2.48
C GLU A 140 -24.40 -9.26 1.40
N GLY A 141 -23.58 -9.30 0.35
CA GLY A 141 -23.67 -8.40 -0.78
C GLY A 141 -23.04 -7.02 -0.56
N ALA A 142 -22.43 -6.74 0.59
CA ALA A 142 -21.72 -5.47 0.82
C ALA A 142 -20.59 -5.25 -0.20
N TRP A 143 -19.82 -6.29 -0.51
CA TRP A 143 -18.79 -6.22 -1.55
C TRP A 143 -19.39 -5.96 -2.93
N GLN A 144 -20.49 -6.62 -3.26
CA GLN A 144 -21.16 -6.46 -4.55
C GLN A 144 -21.74 -5.05 -4.69
N MET A 145 -22.27 -4.48 -3.62
CA MET A 145 -22.72 -3.08 -3.56
C MET A 145 -21.56 -2.12 -3.79
N PHE A 146 -20.43 -2.34 -3.11
CA PHE A 146 -19.19 -1.57 -3.31
C PHE A 146 -18.73 -1.60 -4.78
N ARG A 147 -18.73 -2.79 -5.41
CA ARG A 147 -18.35 -2.94 -6.83
C ARG A 147 -19.29 -2.19 -7.75
N ARG A 148 -20.61 -2.34 -7.57
CA ARG A 148 -21.64 -1.65 -8.38
C ARG A 148 -21.48 -0.14 -8.29
N ARG A 149 -21.38 0.40 -7.07
CA ARG A 149 -21.19 1.83 -6.82
C ARG A 149 -19.91 2.35 -7.46
N THR A 150 -18.79 1.67 -7.22
CA THR A 150 -17.48 2.06 -7.77
C THR A 150 -17.49 2.04 -9.29
N ARG A 151 -18.16 1.06 -9.92
CA ARG A 151 -18.29 0.99 -11.38
C ARG A 151 -19.15 2.12 -11.94
N GLY A 152 -20.23 2.48 -11.26
CA GLY A 152 -21.04 3.66 -11.59
C GLY A 152 -20.20 4.95 -11.55
N GLU A 153 -19.59 5.24 -10.40
CA GLU A 153 -18.72 6.42 -10.22
C GLU A 153 -17.57 6.45 -11.24
N TRP A 154 -17.00 5.29 -11.57
CA TRP A 154 -15.99 5.17 -12.63
C TRP A 154 -16.57 5.50 -14.00
N ARG A 155 -17.74 5.01 -14.38
CA ARG A 155 -18.33 5.37 -15.67
C ARG A 155 -18.64 6.86 -15.77
N ASP A 156 -19.20 7.43 -14.72
CA ASP A 156 -19.57 8.86 -14.68
C ASP A 156 -18.35 9.78 -14.86
N ARG A 157 -17.19 9.38 -14.32
CA ARG A 157 -15.94 10.16 -14.42
C ARG A 157 -15.09 9.86 -15.66
N ALA A 158 -15.60 9.16 -16.67
CA ALA A 158 -14.86 8.82 -17.88
C ALA A 158 -14.26 10.06 -18.58
N HIS A 159 -15.06 11.09 -18.78
CA HIS A 159 -14.67 12.33 -19.44
C HIS A 159 -13.52 13.08 -18.71
N VAL A 160 -13.55 13.11 -17.37
CA VAL A 160 -12.49 13.74 -16.56
C VAL A 160 -11.19 12.96 -16.65
N ARG A 161 -11.25 11.62 -16.63
CA ARG A 161 -10.06 10.76 -16.70
C ARG A 161 -9.31 10.91 -18.02
N GLU A 162 -10.02 10.97 -19.13
CA GLU A 162 -9.38 11.09 -20.45
C GLU A 162 -8.61 12.42 -20.62
N ARG A 163 -9.07 13.47 -19.95
CA ARG A 163 -8.39 14.77 -19.91
C ARG A 163 -7.15 14.75 -19.01
N TYR A 164 -7.23 14.07 -17.85
CA TYR A 164 -6.08 13.88 -16.96
C TYR A 164 -5.02 12.97 -17.57
N TRP A 165 -5.42 11.87 -18.21
CA TRP A 165 -4.52 10.91 -18.86
C TRP A 165 -3.73 11.56 -20.00
N ARG A 166 -4.39 12.34 -20.86
CA ARG A 166 -3.72 13.13 -21.91
C ARG A 166 -2.65 14.07 -21.35
N ARG A 167 -2.95 14.75 -20.24
CA ARG A 167 -2.00 15.65 -19.57
C ARG A 167 -0.86 14.90 -18.87
N PHE A 168 -1.16 13.74 -18.28
CA PHE A 168 -0.15 12.88 -17.68
C PHE A 168 0.82 12.32 -18.72
N LEU A 169 0.31 11.89 -19.89
CA LEU A 169 1.12 11.44 -21.02
C LEU A 169 2.00 12.55 -21.61
N GLN A 170 1.46 13.76 -21.80
CA GLN A 170 2.25 14.93 -22.19
C GLN A 170 3.40 15.19 -21.20
N ARG A 171 3.10 15.14 -19.89
CA ARG A 171 4.11 15.31 -18.84
C ARG A 171 5.13 14.15 -18.82
N TRP A 172 4.72 12.94 -19.18
CA TRP A 172 5.59 11.76 -19.25
C TRP A 172 6.59 11.86 -20.41
N GLU A 173 6.15 12.36 -21.57
CA GLU A 173 7.02 12.67 -22.72
C GLU A 173 8.00 13.80 -22.40
N GLU A 174 7.56 14.82 -21.64
CA GLU A 174 8.41 15.94 -21.22
C GLU A 174 9.52 15.58 -20.22
N ILE A 175 9.29 14.58 -19.33
CA ILE A 175 10.22 14.25 -18.23
C ILE A 175 11.17 13.08 -18.60
N GLY A 176 10.94 12.35 -19.70
CA GLY A 176 11.95 11.44 -20.26
C GLY A 176 12.35 10.24 -19.38
N PHE A 177 11.47 9.73 -18.53
CA PHE A 177 11.70 8.47 -17.79
C PHE A 177 11.33 7.26 -18.65
N GLY A 178 12.13 6.99 -19.68
CA GLY A 178 11.81 5.98 -20.69
C GLY A 178 12.98 5.13 -21.13
N GLU A 179 13.74 4.51 -20.22
CA GLU A 179 14.77 3.54 -20.66
C GLU A 179 14.94 2.25 -19.83
N ARG A 180 14.16 2.02 -18.76
CA ARG A 180 14.21 0.72 -18.05
C ARG A 180 12.83 0.23 -17.61
N GLU A 181 12.05 -0.24 -18.56
CA GLU A 181 11.25 -1.48 -18.52
C GLU A 181 10.27 -1.49 -19.70
N ARG A 182 10.59 -2.29 -20.72
CA ARG A 182 9.65 -2.57 -21.82
C ARG A 182 8.55 -3.49 -21.29
N SER A 183 7.48 -2.89 -20.80
CA SER A 183 6.17 -3.51 -20.60
C SER A 183 5.13 -2.39 -20.63
N HIS A 184 4.63 -2.08 -21.82
CA HIS A 184 3.54 -1.13 -22.06
C HIS A 184 2.37 -1.41 -21.09
N PRO A 185 1.85 -0.43 -20.32
CA PRO A 185 0.48 -0.52 -19.86
C PRO A 185 -0.42 -0.18 -21.04
N ALA A 186 -1.15 -1.18 -21.54
CA ALA A 186 -2.28 -0.93 -22.44
C ALA A 186 -3.22 0.09 -21.78
N ALA A 187 -3.81 0.98 -22.59
CA ALA A 187 -4.85 1.89 -22.14
C ALA A 187 -5.92 1.10 -21.35
N PRO A 188 -6.56 1.68 -20.32
CA PRO A 188 -7.67 0.99 -19.67
C PRO A 188 -8.73 0.71 -20.72
N ASP A 189 -8.94 -0.57 -21.03
CA ASP A 189 -9.94 -1.03 -22.00
C ASP A 189 -11.28 -0.33 -21.70
N THR A 190 -11.69 0.49 -22.65
CA THR A 190 -13.00 1.13 -22.63
C THR A 190 -13.95 0.17 -23.33
N MET A 191 -14.61 -0.68 -22.54
CA MET A 191 -15.83 -1.41 -22.92
C MET A 191 -16.89 -1.24 -21.82
#